data_AF-A0A820UUZ6-F1
#
_entry.id   AF-A0A820UUZ6-F1
#
_cell.length_a   1.000
_cell.length_b   1.000
_cell.length_c   1.000
_cell.angle_alpha   90.00
_cell.angle_beta   90.00
_cell.angle_gamma   90.00
#
_symmetry.space_group_name_H-M   'P 1'
#
loop_
_entity.id
_entity.type
_entity.pdbx_description
1 polymer ?
#
loop_
_entity_poly.entity_id
_entity_poly.type
_entity_poly.pdbx_seq_one_letter_code
_entity_poly.pdbx_strand_id
1 'polypeptide(L)' 'MSSESNPVTKNQPIVFELVICGGISKPRPVTEEDLKIWDMVPTSHKLKPVQVATQVVAGMNYFFKVLHMITTDYYSY' A
#
# COMPACT_ATOMS: atom_id res chain seq x y z
N MET A 1 -0.91 -9.55 -32.40
CA MET A 1 -1.00 -8.10 -32.69
C MET A 1 -1.93 -7.49 -31.65
N SER A 2 -1.49 -6.38 -31.07
CA SER A 2 -2.25 -5.37 -30.32
C SER A 2 -2.92 -5.81 -29.02
N SER A 3 -2.33 -5.60 -27.84
CA SER A 3 -2.17 -4.32 -27.10
C SER A 3 -3.48 -3.81 -26.50
N GLU A 4 -3.66 -4.01 -25.20
CA GLU A 4 -4.51 -3.13 -24.40
C GLU A 4 -3.78 -2.80 -23.09
N SER A 5 -3.04 -1.70 -23.17
CA SER A 5 -2.47 -0.99 -22.04
C SER A 5 -3.61 -0.48 -21.17
N ASN A 6 -3.86 -1.14 -20.04
CA ASN A 6 -4.81 -0.61 -19.06
C ASN A 6 -4.21 0.66 -18.45
N PRO A 7 -4.83 1.84 -18.64
CA PRO A 7 -4.24 3.09 -18.20
C PRO A 7 -4.22 3.14 -16.67
N VAL A 8 -3.02 3.29 -16.11
CA VAL A 8 -2.79 3.74 -14.73
C VAL A 8 -3.65 4.96 -14.49
N THR A 9 -4.77 4.76 -13.80
CA THR A 9 -5.77 5.79 -13.58
C THR A 9 -5.23 6.68 -12.46
N LYS A 10 -4.48 7.71 -12.86
CA LYS A 10 -4.14 8.85 -12.01
C LYS A 10 -5.45 9.38 -11.45
N ASN A 11 -5.53 9.46 -10.11
CA ASN A 11 -6.67 10.00 -9.35
C ASN A 11 -7.92 9.09 -9.32
N GLN A 12 -7.80 7.86 -8.81
CA GLN A 12 -9.00 7.28 -8.20
C GLN A 12 -9.29 8.09 -6.92
N PRO A 13 -10.43 8.80 -6.83
CA PRO A 13 -10.84 9.41 -5.59
C PRO A 13 -10.88 8.30 -4.53
N ILE A 14 -10.47 8.60 -3.30
CA ILE A 14 -10.64 7.70 -2.17
C ILE A 14 -12.13 7.36 -2.16
N VAL A 15 -12.47 6.16 -2.64
CA VAL A 15 -13.86 5.71 -2.68
C VAL A 15 -14.21 5.49 -1.23
N PHE A 16 -14.83 6.49 -0.60
CA PHE A 16 -15.54 6.33 0.66
C PHE A 16 -16.79 5.49 0.36
N GLU A 17 -16.59 4.21 0.01
CA GLU A 17 -17.61 3.15 0.11
C GLU A 17 -17.98 3.14 1.60
N LEU A 18 -19.01 3.91 1.96
CA LEU A 18 -19.60 4.11 3.29
C LEU A 18 -18.82 3.40 4.43
N VAL A 19 -17.66 3.94 4.82
CA VAL A 19 -16.82 3.27 5.82
C VAL A 19 -17.39 3.59 7.19
N ILE A 20 -18.34 2.76 7.63
CA ILE A 20 -18.88 2.77 8.99
C ILE A 20 -17.71 2.55 9.96
N CYS A 21 -17.74 3.19 11.13
CA CYS A 21 -16.75 2.92 12.18
C CYS A 21 -16.64 1.41 12.44
N GLY A 22 -15.43 0.86 12.32
CA GLY A 22 -15.13 -0.56 12.39
C GLY A 22 -14.98 -1.26 11.03
N GLY A 23 -15.45 -0.67 9.92
CA GLY A 23 -15.36 -1.23 8.57
C GLY A 23 -13.96 -1.15 7.98
N ILE A 24 -13.50 -2.24 7.35
CA ILE A 24 -12.21 -2.32 6.65
C ILE A 24 -12.45 -2.17 5.14
N SER A 25 -11.70 -1.30 4.48
CA SER A 25 -11.77 -1.12 3.04
C SER A 25 -11.24 -2.34 2.29
N LYS A 26 -11.64 -2.50 1.02
CA LYS A 26 -10.99 -3.46 0.12
C LYS A 26 -9.50 -3.08 -0.05
N PRO A 27 -8.59 -4.06 -0.19
CA PRO A 27 -7.20 -3.79 -0.50
C PRO A 27 -7.06 -3.04 -1.83
N ARG A 28 -6.26 -1.97 -1.84
CA ARG A 28 -5.98 -1.16 -3.03
C ARG A 28 -4.46 -0.93 -3.18
N PRO A 29 -3.98 -0.53 -4.38
CA PRO A 29 -2.60 -0.10 -4.57
C PRO A 29 -2.25 1.07 -3.64
N VAL A 30 -0.98 1.11 -3.23
CA VAL A 30 -0.43 2.18 -2.37
C VAL A 30 -0.35 3.48 -3.18
N THR A 31 -0.83 4.57 -2.58
CA THR A 31 -0.74 5.94 -3.13
C THR A 31 0.39 6.73 -2.48
N GLU A 32 0.70 7.92 -3.00
CA GLU A 32 1.75 8.79 -2.44
C GLU A 32 1.42 9.23 -1.00
N GLU A 33 0.15 9.42 -0.68
CA GLU A 33 -0.32 9.75 0.67
C GLU A 33 -0.08 8.60 1.65
N ASP A 34 -0.34 7.36 1.22
CA ASP A 34 -0.10 6.18 2.05
C ASP A 34 1.41 5.96 2.30
N LEU A 35 2.26 6.33 1.34
CA LEU A 35 3.72 6.28 1.51
C LEU A 35 4.20 7.25 2.60
N LYS A 36 3.62 8.45 2.69
CA LYS A 36 3.95 9.41 3.77
C LYS A 36 3.64 8.84 5.16
N ILE A 37 2.56 8.05 5.28
CA ILE A 37 2.20 7.39 6.53
C ILE A 37 3.14 6.21 6.80
N TRP A 38 3.49 5.45 5.76
CA TRP A 38 4.47 4.37 5.85
C TRP A 38 5.83 4.87 6.36
N ASP A 39 6.29 6.04 5.91
CA ASP A 39 7.56 6.65 6.32
C ASP A 39 7.60 7.02 7.82
N MET A 40 6.43 7.16 8.47
CA MET A 40 6.35 7.38 9.92
C MET A 40 6.52 6.09 10.73
N VAL A 41 6.39 4.92 10.10
CA VAL A 41 6.50 3.63 10.77
C VAL A 41 7.98 3.26 10.88
N PRO A 42 8.51 3.00 12.10
CA PRO A 42 9.87 2.53 12.27
C PRO A 42 9.98 1.10 11.75
N THR A 43 10.31 0.95 10.46
CA THR A 43 10.47 -0.34 9.79
C THR A 43 11.91 -0.58 9.39
N SER A 44 12.28 -1.86 9.24
CA SER A 44 13.56 -2.20 8.63
C SER A 44 13.53 -1.83 7.15
N HIS A 45 14.63 -1.28 6.62
CA HIS A 45 14.75 -0.82 5.22
C HIS A 45 14.52 -1.92 4.15
N LYS A 46 14.23 -3.15 4.56
CA LYS A 46 13.99 -4.31 3.69
C LYS A 46 12.51 -4.52 3.37
N LEU A 47 11.60 -3.68 3.86
CA LEU A 47 10.16 -3.82 3.61
C LEU A 47 9.68 -2.73 2.64
N LYS A 48 9.01 -3.14 1.57
CA LYS A 48 8.37 -2.24 0.60
C LYS A 48 6.85 -2.45 0.57
N PRO A 49 6.03 -1.43 0.87
CA PRO A 49 4.57 -1.57 0.81
C PRO A 49 4.11 -1.69 -0.65
N VAL A 50 3.14 -2.58 -0.90
CA VAL A 50 2.58 -2.85 -2.23
C VAL A 50 1.07 -2.73 -2.31
N GLN A 51 0.36 -3.00 -1.21
CA GLN A 51 -1.08 -2.78 -1.11
C GLN A 51 -1.42 -2.24 0.27
N VAL A 52 -2.54 -1.54 0.36
CA VAL A 52 -3.05 -0.98 1.61
C VAL A 52 -4.55 -1.23 1.74
N ALA A 53 -5.00 -1.52 2.95
CA ALA A 53 -6.40 -1.46 3.36
C ALA A 53 -6.50 -0.56 4.60
N THR A 54 -7.59 0.18 4.73
CA THR A 54 -7.80 1.12 5.83
C THR A 54 -9.05 0.78 6.62
N GLN A 55 -9.02 0.96 7.94
CA GLN A 55 -10.19 0.81 8.80
C GLN A 55 -10.45 2.11 9.55
N VAL A 56 -11.68 2.62 9.48
CA VAL A 56 -12.10 3.79 10.24
C VAL A 56 -12.40 3.37 11.67
N VAL A 57 -11.76 4.00 12.65
CA VAL A 57 -11.97 3.81 14.09
C VAL A 57 -12.04 5.20 14.76
N ALA A 58 -11.72 5.33 16.05
CA ALA A 58 -11.35 6.63 16.63
C ALA A 58 -9.98 7.08 16.07
N GLY A 59 -9.94 7.39 14.78
CA GLY A 59 -8.73 7.50 13.96
C GLY A 59 -8.81 6.59 12.73
N MET A 60 -7.67 6.14 12.23
CA MET A 60 -7.61 5.25 11.07
C MET A 60 -6.49 4.23 11.23
N ASN A 61 -6.83 2.95 11.13
CA ASN A 61 -5.83 1.88 11.06
C ASN A 61 -5.44 1.65 9.60
N TYR A 62 -4.14 1.42 9.37
CA TYR A 62 -3.58 1.09 8.07
C TYR A 62 -3.01 -0.33 8.07
N PHE A 63 -3.44 -1.15 7.12
CA PHE A 63 -2.98 -2.51 6.92
C PHE A 63 -2.19 -2.58 5.61
N PHE A 64 -0.87 -2.58 5.73
CA PHE A 64 0.02 -2.69 4.56
C PHE A 64 0.37 -4.14 4.27
N LYS A 65 0.20 -4.53 3.01
CA LYS A 65 0.89 -5.71 2.46
C LYS A 65 2.26 -5.26 2.01
N VAL A 66 3.30 -5.94 2.48
CA VAL A 66 4.70 -5.59 2.21
C VAL A 66 5.40 -6.71 1.46
N LEU A 67 6.34 -6.35 0.60
CA LEU A 67 7.34 -7.25 0.05
C LEU A 67 8.61 -7.13 0.88
N HIS A 68 9.14 -8.26 1.31
CA HIS A 68 10.46 -8.34 1.93
C HIS A 68 11.51 -8.47 0.83
N MET A 69 12.39 -7.48 0.71
CA MET A 69 13.54 -7.55 -0.18
C MET A 69 14.62 -8.42 0.48
N ILE A 70 14.74 -9.65 0.00
CA ILE A 70 15.92 -10.46 0.25
C ILE A 70 17.05 -9.95 -0.64
N THR A 71 18.02 -9.22 -0.06
CA THR A 71 19.32 -9.08 -0.71
C THR A 71 20.06 -10.40 -0.53
N THR A 72 20.05 -11.22 -1.58
CA THR A 72 20.99 -12.34 -1.68
C THR A 72 22.36 -11.73 -1.94
N ASP A 73 23.11 -11.42 -0.88
CA ASP A 73 24.53 -11.10 -0.96
C ASP A 73 25.30 -12.40 -1.28
N TYR A 74 25.14 -12.92 -2.49
CA TYR A 74 25.95 -14.02 -3.01
C TYR A 74 27.03 -13.46 -3.93
N TYR A 75 28.27 -13.84 -3.61
CA TYR A 75 29.55 -13.65 -4.31
C TYR A 75 30.37 -12.38 -3.99
N SER A 76 31.22 -12.49 -2.96
CA SER A 76 32.64 -12.09 -3.06
C SER A 76 33.48 -12.73 -1.93
N TYR A 77 33.96 -13.96 -2.14
CA TYR A 77 35.18 -14.51 -1.50
C TYR A 77 35.83 -15.49 -2.47
#